data_AF-V4AN95-F1
#
_entry.id   AF-V4AN95-F1
#
_cell.length_a   1.000
_cell.length_b   1.000
_cell.length_c   1.000
_cell.angle_alpha   90.00
_cell.angle_beta   90.00
_cell.angle_gamma   90.00
#
_symmetry.space_group_name_H-M   'P 1'
#
loop_
_entity.id
_entity.type
_entity.pdbx_description
1 polymer ?
#
loop_
_entity_poly.entity_id
_entity_poly.type
_entity_poly.pdbx_seq_one_letter_code
_entity_poly.pdbx_strand_id
1 'polypeptide(L)'
;MPQDAVNQMFSNIKTIYQFHHDFLLPQLQERIDKWENDPRIGDLMKRNAPFLKLYTDYVKNFDNSMNLINYWLQKSSKFSSIIREVQKLPECANLTLQHHMLGPIQRVPRYELLLKDYIKHLPENSADLKDAQAALDLVTKAASHANEAMKKIEKFRKLLEIHQSLRGINIDFISPTRELIREGPIIKIAARSGEKLSRYLFLFNDLLLICSEPMLGAYKVKAQMDIESMEVITIFN
;
A
#
# COMPACT_ATOMS: atom_id res chain seq x y z
N MET A 1 1.03 -3.96 -26.83
CA MET A 1 1.29 -4.75 -25.61
C MET A 1 0.58 -6.09 -25.77
N PRO A 2 1.24 -7.22 -25.52
CA PRO A 2 0.62 -8.54 -25.61
C PRO A 2 -0.52 -8.72 -24.58
N GLN A 3 -1.53 -9.53 -24.91
CA GLN A 3 -2.66 -9.78 -24.00
C GLN A 3 -2.21 -10.41 -22.68
N ASP A 4 -1.23 -11.32 -22.73
CA ASP A 4 -0.70 -11.98 -21.53
C ASP A 4 -0.02 -11.01 -20.56
N ALA A 5 0.55 -9.91 -21.07
CA ALA A 5 1.15 -8.89 -20.22
C ALA A 5 0.09 -8.16 -19.37
N VAL A 6 -1.12 -8.00 -19.89
CA VAL A 6 -2.24 -7.40 -19.13
C VAL A 6 -2.70 -8.35 -18.03
N ASN A 7 -2.83 -9.64 -18.33
CA ASN A 7 -3.21 -10.66 -17.35
C ASN A 7 -2.16 -10.76 -16.23
N GLN A 8 -0.87 -10.70 -16.56
CA GLN A 8 0.21 -10.72 -15.57
C GLN A 8 0.28 -9.43 -14.74
N MET A 9 -0.04 -8.26 -15.32
CA MET A 9 -0.05 -6.99 -14.59
C MET A 9 -1.15 -6.89 -13.54
N PHE A 10 -2.32 -7.47 -13.81
CA PHE A 10 -3.47 -7.34 -12.92
C PHE A 10 -3.76 -8.61 -12.13
N SER A 11 -3.01 -9.68 -12.36
CA SER A 11 -3.15 -10.96 -11.68
C SER A 11 -4.63 -11.40 -11.63
N ASN A 12 -5.11 -11.84 -10.46
CA ASN A 12 -6.48 -12.24 -10.23
C ASN A 12 -7.37 -11.12 -9.65
N ILE A 13 -7.04 -9.83 -9.87
CA ILE A 13 -7.83 -8.71 -9.32
C ILE A 13 -9.29 -8.75 -9.75
N LYS A 14 -9.58 -9.20 -10.97
CA LYS A 14 -10.95 -9.35 -11.49
C LYS A 14 -11.74 -10.34 -10.64
N THR A 15 -11.13 -11.47 -10.29
CA THR A 15 -11.76 -12.50 -9.44
C THR A 15 -12.01 -11.97 -8.03
N ILE A 16 -11.05 -11.21 -7.47
CA ILE A 16 -11.23 -10.55 -6.18
C ILE A 16 -12.38 -9.55 -6.23
N TYR A 17 -12.44 -8.72 -7.27
CA TYR A 17 -13.53 -7.77 -7.48
C TYR A 17 -14.88 -8.47 -7.54
N GLN A 18 -15.01 -9.53 -8.34
CA GLN A 18 -16.25 -10.30 -8.47
C GLN A 18 -16.69 -10.89 -7.12
N PHE A 19 -15.77 -11.49 -6.36
CA PHE A 19 -16.08 -11.96 -5.01
C PHE A 19 -16.66 -10.85 -4.12
N HIS A 20 -16.05 -9.66 -4.12
CA HIS A 20 -16.53 -8.55 -3.28
C HIS A 20 -17.82 -7.93 -3.79
N HIS A 21 -17.90 -7.62 -5.09
CA HIS A 21 -18.99 -6.89 -5.70
C HIS A 21 -20.23 -7.77 -5.91
N ASP A 22 -20.05 -8.98 -6.41
CA ASP A 22 -21.16 -9.84 -6.84
C ASP A 22 -21.67 -10.72 -5.69
N PHE A 23 -20.84 -11.01 -4.67
CA PHE A 23 -21.19 -11.94 -3.59
C PHE A 23 -21.19 -11.31 -2.20
N LEU A 24 -20.07 -10.75 -1.74
CA LEU A 24 -19.95 -10.31 -0.34
C LEU A 24 -20.75 -9.03 -0.05
N LEU A 25 -20.63 -8.01 -0.90
CA LEU A 25 -21.32 -6.74 -0.72
C LEU A 25 -22.85 -6.89 -0.70
N PRO A 26 -23.49 -7.62 -1.64
CA PRO A 26 -24.95 -7.84 -1.59
C PRO A 26 -25.41 -8.54 -0.31
N GLN A 27 -24.66 -9.55 0.17
CA GLN A 27 -24.98 -10.25 1.42
C GLN A 27 -24.88 -9.32 2.64
N LEU A 28 -23.84 -8.47 2.69
CA LEU A 28 -23.68 -7.50 3.76
C LEU A 28 -24.77 -6.43 3.72
N GLN A 29 -25.14 -5.96 2.52
CA GLN A 29 -26.20 -4.97 2.35
C GLN A 29 -27.55 -5.53 2.81
N GLU A 30 -27.91 -6.75 2.38
CA GLU A 30 -29.14 -7.41 2.82
C GLU A 30 -29.19 -7.58 4.35
N ARG A 31 -28.05 -7.93 4.97
CA ARG A 31 -27.94 -8.05 6.42
C ARG A 31 -28.14 -6.73 7.13
N ILE A 32 -27.59 -5.63 6.60
CA ILE A 32 -27.79 -4.29 7.16
C ILE A 32 -29.25 -3.86 7.02
N ASP A 33 -29.88 -4.11 5.86
CA ASP A 33 -31.28 -3.74 5.60
C ASP A 33 -32.25 -4.50 6.54
N LYS A 34 -31.86 -5.68 7.03
CA LYS A 34 -32.66 -6.54 7.93
C LYS A 34 -32.06 -6.64 9.34
N TRP A 35 -31.23 -5.67 9.74
CA TRP A 35 -30.43 -5.76 10.97
C TRP A 35 -31.26 -6.05 12.22
N GLU A 36 -32.42 -5.41 12.38
CA GLU A 36 -33.31 -5.60 13.53
C GLU A 36 -33.77 -7.05 13.71
N ASN A 37 -33.86 -7.82 12.63
CA ASN A 37 -34.30 -9.22 12.66
C ASN A 37 -33.14 -10.21 12.83
N ASP A 38 -31.92 -9.84 12.40
CA ASP A 38 -30.74 -10.72 12.37
C ASP A 38 -29.46 -9.91 12.62
N PRO A 39 -29.23 -9.35 13.84
CA PRO A 39 -28.15 -8.40 14.12
C PRO A 39 -26.81 -9.10 14.34
N ARG A 40 -26.31 -9.75 13.29
CA ARG A 40 -25.04 -10.48 13.30
C ARG A 40 -24.25 -10.29 12.01
N ILE A 41 -22.97 -10.61 12.04
CA ILE A 41 -22.10 -10.57 10.84
C ILE A 41 -21.07 -11.70 10.82
N GLY A 42 -20.82 -12.34 11.97
CA GLY A 42 -19.84 -13.42 12.13
C GLY A 42 -20.16 -14.61 11.24
N ASP A 43 -21.43 -14.98 11.11
CA ASP A 43 -21.89 -16.05 10.22
C ASP A 43 -21.55 -15.80 8.74
N LEU A 44 -21.79 -14.58 8.25
CA LEU A 44 -21.44 -14.17 6.89
C LEU A 44 -19.94 -14.18 6.68
N MET A 45 -19.18 -13.62 7.62
CA MET A 45 -17.72 -13.58 7.53
C MET A 45 -17.14 -14.99 7.59
N LYS A 46 -17.65 -15.87 8.46
CA LYS A 46 -17.24 -17.29 8.54
C LYS A 46 -17.48 -18.01 7.22
N ARG A 47 -18.66 -17.85 6.63
CA ARG A 47 -19.04 -18.47 5.35
C ARG A 47 -18.14 -18.01 4.20
N ASN A 48 -17.75 -16.73 4.19
CA ASN A 48 -17.01 -16.11 3.09
C ASN A 48 -15.48 -16.12 3.30
N ALA A 49 -14.98 -16.30 4.53
CA ALA A 49 -13.56 -16.28 4.85
C ALA A 49 -12.69 -17.25 4.02
N PRO A 50 -13.15 -18.48 3.66
CA PRO A 50 -12.37 -19.37 2.81
C PRO A 50 -12.00 -18.77 1.43
N PHE A 51 -12.83 -17.87 0.88
CA PHE A 51 -12.57 -17.21 -0.39
C PHE A 51 -11.46 -16.15 -0.29
N LEU A 52 -11.08 -15.72 0.92
CA LEU A 52 -9.95 -14.81 1.11
C LEU A 52 -8.61 -15.48 0.74
N LYS A 53 -8.56 -16.79 0.55
CA LYS A 53 -7.40 -17.49 -0.02
C LYS A 53 -7.05 -16.99 -1.43
N LEU A 54 -7.99 -16.41 -2.17
CA LEU A 54 -7.73 -15.75 -3.47
C LEU A 54 -6.68 -14.64 -3.36
N TYR A 55 -6.52 -14.02 -2.19
CA TYR A 55 -5.51 -12.98 -1.97
C TYR A 55 -4.08 -13.52 -1.95
N THR A 56 -3.88 -14.80 -1.65
CA THR A 56 -2.54 -15.42 -1.68
C THR A 56 -1.92 -15.29 -3.07
N ASP A 57 -2.69 -15.55 -4.13
CA ASP A 57 -2.20 -15.43 -5.50
C ASP A 57 -1.93 -13.98 -5.91
N TYR A 58 -2.80 -13.06 -5.50
CA TYR A 58 -2.61 -11.63 -5.76
C TYR A 58 -1.30 -11.13 -5.12
N VAL A 59 -1.12 -11.45 -3.85
CA VAL A 59 0.04 -11.08 -3.04
C VAL A 59 1.32 -11.68 -3.63
N LYS A 60 1.30 -12.97 -3.97
CA LYS A 60 2.46 -13.66 -4.55
C LYS A 60 2.91 -13.05 -5.87
N ASN A 61 1.98 -12.55 -6.68
CA ASN A 61 2.27 -11.96 -8.00
C ASN A 61 2.45 -10.43 -7.96
N PHE A 62 2.35 -9.80 -6.79
CA PHE A 62 2.35 -8.34 -6.67
C PHE A 62 3.65 -7.71 -7.18
N ASP A 63 4.81 -8.23 -6.75
CA ASP A 63 6.12 -7.71 -7.17
C ASP A 63 6.29 -7.79 -8.70
N ASN A 64 5.91 -8.92 -9.30
CA ASN A 64 5.93 -9.09 -10.76
C ASN A 64 4.99 -8.10 -11.45
N SER A 65 3.80 -7.90 -10.90
CA SER A 65 2.80 -6.95 -11.41
C SER A 65 3.35 -5.52 -11.40
N MET A 66 3.96 -5.09 -10.29
CA MET A 66 4.58 -3.77 -10.15
C MET A 66 5.71 -3.56 -11.15
N ASN A 67 6.61 -4.54 -11.28
CA ASN A 67 7.73 -4.48 -12.22
C ASN A 67 7.25 -4.36 -13.66
N LEU A 68 6.23 -5.13 -14.03
CA LEU A 68 5.68 -5.14 -15.38
C LEU A 68 4.97 -3.81 -15.69
N ILE A 69 4.22 -3.25 -14.73
CA ILE A 69 3.60 -1.92 -14.88
C ILE A 69 4.67 -0.85 -15.09
N ASN A 70 5.71 -0.82 -14.25
CA ASN A 70 6.79 0.18 -14.37
C ASN A 70 7.52 0.04 -15.71
N TYR A 71 7.84 -1.18 -16.13
CA TYR A 71 8.43 -1.46 -17.43
C TYR A 71 7.60 -0.90 -18.59
N TRP A 72 6.28 -1.15 -18.58
CA TRP A 72 5.41 -0.68 -19.66
C TRP A 72 5.13 0.82 -19.61
N LEU A 73 5.13 1.44 -18.42
CA LEU A 73 5.06 2.90 -18.26
C LEU A 73 6.25 3.60 -18.91
N GLN A 74 7.45 3.03 -18.81
CA GLN A 74 8.67 3.56 -19.45
C GLN A 74 8.72 3.22 -20.95
N LYS A 75 8.43 1.96 -21.30
CA LYS A 75 8.59 1.45 -22.67
C LYS A 75 7.58 2.01 -23.66
N SER A 76 6.36 2.32 -23.21
CA SER A 76 5.24 2.63 -24.11
C SER A 76 4.58 3.96 -23.74
N SER A 77 4.83 5.00 -24.55
CA SER A 77 4.20 6.30 -24.41
C SER A 77 2.67 6.23 -24.47
N LYS A 78 2.11 5.34 -25.31
CA LYS A 78 0.66 5.09 -25.42
C LYS A 78 0.10 4.53 -24.11
N PHE A 79 0.77 3.55 -23.51
CA PHE A 79 0.34 2.97 -22.24
C PHE A 79 0.43 4.01 -21.11
N SER A 80 1.56 4.72 -21.02
CA SER A 80 1.76 5.83 -20.09
C SER A 80 0.66 6.89 -20.20
N SER A 81 0.26 7.26 -21.43
CA SER A 81 -0.83 8.20 -21.65
C SER A 81 -2.16 7.68 -21.13
N ILE A 82 -2.50 6.41 -21.42
CA ILE A 82 -3.75 5.79 -20.94
C ILE A 82 -3.80 5.81 -19.41
N ILE A 83 -2.72 5.39 -18.75
CA ILE A 83 -2.65 5.38 -17.28
C ILE A 83 -2.81 6.80 -16.72
N ARG A 84 -2.15 7.80 -17.31
CA ARG A 84 -2.31 9.20 -16.88
C ARG A 84 -3.73 9.72 -17.05
N GLU A 85 -4.42 9.40 -18.14
CA GLU A 85 -5.82 9.81 -18.32
C GLU A 85 -6.75 9.13 -17.32
N VAL A 86 -6.57 7.82 -17.07
CA VAL A 86 -7.35 7.10 -16.05
C VAL A 86 -7.11 7.67 -14.66
N GLN A 87 -5.87 8.00 -14.31
CA GLN A 87 -5.55 8.56 -12.98
C GLN A 87 -6.15 9.95 -12.71
N LYS A 88 -6.52 10.69 -13.76
CA LYS A 88 -7.22 11.99 -13.64
C LYS A 88 -8.70 11.83 -13.29
N LEU A 89 -9.26 10.63 -13.42
CA LEU A 89 -10.64 10.37 -13.05
C LEU A 89 -10.84 10.66 -11.55
N PRO A 90 -11.95 11.33 -11.16
CA PRO A 90 -12.22 11.67 -9.76
C PRO A 90 -12.13 10.47 -8.80
N GLU A 91 -12.58 9.30 -9.26
CA GLU A 91 -12.60 8.03 -8.54
C GLU A 91 -11.18 7.55 -8.17
N CYS A 92 -10.17 7.96 -8.94
CA CYS A 92 -8.79 7.63 -8.67
C CYS A 92 -8.15 8.54 -7.60
N ALA A 93 -8.82 9.63 -7.21
CA ALA A 93 -8.37 10.57 -6.17
C ALA A 93 -6.93 11.08 -6.37
N ASN A 94 -6.49 11.24 -7.62
CA ASN A 94 -5.10 11.59 -8.00
C ASN A 94 -4.02 10.61 -7.50
N LEU A 95 -4.41 9.38 -7.13
CA LEU A 95 -3.48 8.32 -6.72
C LEU A 95 -2.99 7.55 -7.95
N THR A 96 -1.75 7.05 -7.87
CA THR A 96 -1.16 6.27 -8.96
C THR A 96 -1.81 4.89 -9.07
N LEU A 97 -1.72 4.25 -10.25
CA LEU A 97 -2.15 2.86 -10.40
C LEU A 97 -1.49 1.94 -9.35
N GLN A 98 -0.19 2.11 -9.14
CA GLN A 98 0.56 1.33 -8.14
C GLN A 98 -0.01 1.51 -6.73
N HIS A 99 -0.49 2.70 -6.38
CA HIS A 99 -1.14 2.96 -5.09
C HIS A 99 -2.46 2.19 -4.96
N HIS A 100 -3.32 2.23 -5.98
CA HIS A 100 -4.59 1.49 -5.99
C HIS A 100 -4.38 -0.03 -5.90
N MET A 101 -3.30 -0.54 -6.48
CA MET A 101 -2.96 -1.95 -6.39
C MET A 101 -2.57 -2.42 -4.99
N LEU A 102 -2.29 -1.52 -4.04
CA LEU A 102 -2.08 -1.86 -2.62
C LEU A 102 -3.39 -2.15 -1.89
N GLY A 103 -4.52 -1.61 -2.34
CA GLY A 103 -5.82 -1.71 -1.67
C GLY A 103 -6.25 -3.15 -1.34
N PRO A 104 -6.18 -4.10 -2.30
CA PRO A 104 -6.50 -5.50 -2.03
C PRO A 104 -5.65 -6.12 -0.93
N ILE A 105 -4.34 -5.82 -0.87
CA ILE A 105 -3.46 -6.38 0.16
C ILE A 105 -3.90 -5.94 1.56
N GLN A 106 -4.28 -4.66 1.71
CA GLN A 106 -4.70 -4.10 3.00
C GLN A 106 -6.07 -4.60 3.46
N ARG A 107 -6.86 -5.20 2.57
CA ARG A 107 -8.24 -5.61 2.84
C ARG A 107 -8.33 -6.75 3.86
N VAL A 108 -7.50 -7.79 3.69
CA VAL A 108 -7.54 -9.00 4.56
C VAL A 108 -7.15 -8.68 6.02
N PRO A 109 -6.04 -7.98 6.31
CA PRO A 109 -5.71 -7.58 7.68
C PRO A 109 -6.74 -6.64 8.28
N ARG A 110 -7.36 -5.77 7.46
CA ARG A 110 -8.44 -4.91 7.95
C ARG A 110 -9.65 -5.72 8.42
N TYR A 111 -10.00 -6.82 7.75
CA TYR A 111 -11.04 -7.72 8.26
C TYR A 111 -10.65 -8.39 9.58
N GLU A 112 -9.37 -8.75 9.76
CA GLU A 112 -8.89 -9.29 11.03
C GLU A 112 -9.07 -8.28 12.17
N LEU A 113 -8.68 -7.02 11.96
CA LEU A 113 -8.84 -5.95 12.95
C LEU A 113 -10.31 -5.67 13.25
N LEU A 114 -11.15 -5.58 12.22
CA LEU A 114 -12.59 -5.34 12.37
C LEU A 114 -13.27 -6.49 13.12
N LEU A 115 -12.90 -7.76 12.85
CA LEU A 115 -13.47 -8.91 13.55
C LEU A 115 -13.04 -8.97 15.02
N LYS A 116 -11.77 -8.65 15.32
CA LYS A 116 -11.30 -8.52 16.71
C LYS A 116 -12.10 -7.45 17.47
N ASP A 117 -12.29 -6.30 16.85
CA ASP A 117 -13.05 -5.19 17.46
C ASP A 117 -14.53 -5.55 17.60
N TYR A 118 -15.12 -6.21 16.59
CA TYR A 118 -16.49 -6.71 16.65
C TYR A 118 -16.71 -7.69 17.81
N ILE A 119 -15.84 -8.70 17.94
CA ILE A 119 -15.90 -9.70 19.02
C ILE A 119 -15.80 -9.02 20.39
N LYS A 120 -14.91 -8.03 20.53
CA LYS A 120 -14.74 -7.27 21.78
C LYS A 120 -16.01 -6.54 22.22
N HIS A 121 -16.84 -6.11 21.26
CA HIS A 121 -18.07 -5.36 21.52
C HIS A 121 -19.34 -6.23 21.48
N LEU A 122 -19.22 -7.54 21.22
CA LEU A 122 -20.34 -8.46 21.32
C LEU A 122 -20.71 -8.73 22.80
N PRO A 123 -22.01 -8.82 23.13
CA PRO A 123 -22.44 -9.36 24.42
C PRO A 123 -21.89 -10.78 24.63
N GLU A 124 -21.54 -11.13 25.87
CA GLU A 124 -20.96 -12.45 26.21
C GLU A 124 -21.88 -13.62 25.81
N ASN A 125 -23.19 -13.40 25.84
CA ASN A 125 -24.22 -14.36 25.46
C ASN A 125 -24.70 -14.21 24.00
N SER A 126 -23.99 -13.44 23.17
CA SER A 126 -24.33 -13.27 21.75
C SER A 126 -24.29 -14.61 21.01
N ALA A 127 -25.37 -14.89 20.27
CA ALA A 127 -25.45 -16.06 19.40
C ALA A 127 -24.40 -16.03 18.27
N ASP A 128 -23.87 -14.84 17.93
CA ASP A 128 -22.88 -14.65 16.86
C ASP A 128 -21.43 -14.83 17.33
N LEU A 129 -21.18 -14.88 18.65
CA LEU A 129 -19.81 -14.90 19.20
C LEU A 129 -18.99 -16.08 18.67
N LYS A 130 -19.58 -17.28 18.60
CA LYS A 130 -18.92 -18.48 18.08
C LYS A 130 -18.58 -18.34 16.59
N ASP A 131 -19.49 -17.79 15.81
CA ASP A 131 -19.31 -17.63 14.38
C ASP A 131 -18.29 -16.53 14.06
N ALA A 132 -18.33 -15.42 14.81
CA ALA A 132 -17.34 -14.35 14.72
C ALA A 132 -15.93 -14.83 15.08
N GLN A 133 -15.78 -15.63 16.14
CA GLN A 133 -14.48 -16.19 16.52
C GLN A 133 -13.95 -17.17 15.47
N ALA A 134 -14.82 -18.04 14.94
CA ALA A 134 -14.46 -18.95 13.84
C ALA A 134 -14.07 -18.18 12.56
N ALA A 135 -14.79 -17.10 12.26
CA ALA A 135 -14.44 -16.20 11.16
C ALA A 135 -13.06 -15.58 11.37
N LEU A 136 -12.78 -15.07 12.57
CA LEU A 136 -11.48 -14.48 12.91
C LEU A 136 -10.33 -15.47 12.73
N ASP A 137 -10.50 -16.72 13.16
CA ASP A 137 -9.48 -17.76 12.99
C ASP A 137 -9.20 -18.05 11.51
N LEU A 138 -10.25 -18.11 10.68
CA LEU A 138 -10.13 -18.33 9.23
C LEU A 138 -9.47 -17.13 8.53
N VAL A 139 -9.87 -15.91 8.88
CA VAL A 139 -9.28 -14.68 8.33
C VAL A 139 -7.81 -14.55 8.74
N THR A 140 -7.47 -14.84 10.00
CA THR A 140 -6.09 -14.81 10.50
C THR A 140 -5.20 -15.80 9.75
N LYS A 141 -5.70 -17.01 9.47
CA LYS A 141 -4.99 -18.00 8.65
C LYS A 141 -4.79 -17.54 7.20
N ALA A 142 -5.75 -16.84 6.62
CA ALA A 142 -5.59 -16.23 5.29
C ALA A 142 -4.60 -15.04 5.33
N ALA A 143 -4.61 -14.26 6.42
CA ALA A 143 -3.76 -13.10 6.62
C ALA A 143 -2.28 -13.46 6.86
N SER A 144 -1.98 -14.57 7.53
CA SER A 144 -0.60 -14.98 7.84
C SER A 144 0.27 -15.17 6.59
N HIS A 145 -0.31 -15.69 5.50
CA HIS A 145 0.36 -15.78 4.19
C HIS A 145 0.50 -14.42 3.48
N ALA A 146 -0.38 -13.45 3.78
CA ALA A 146 -0.32 -12.10 3.25
C ALA A 146 0.65 -11.19 4.03
N ASN A 147 0.90 -11.47 5.31
CA ASN A 147 1.65 -10.62 6.24
C ASN A 147 3.13 -10.39 5.86
N GLU A 148 3.84 -11.39 5.32
CA GLU A 148 5.24 -11.17 4.92
C GLU A 148 5.35 -10.24 3.70
N ALA A 149 4.46 -10.42 2.73
CA ALA A 149 4.37 -9.51 1.60
C ALA A 149 3.85 -8.13 2.00
N MET A 150 2.93 -8.05 2.98
CA MET A 150 2.48 -6.78 3.55
C MET A 150 3.64 -5.92 4.03
N LYS A 151 4.65 -6.49 4.67
CA LYS A 151 5.81 -5.72 5.14
C LYS A 151 6.55 -5.04 3.98
N LYS A 152 6.68 -5.71 2.83
CA LYS A 152 7.25 -5.12 1.60
C LYS A 152 6.33 -4.07 0.99
N ILE A 153 5.03 -4.34 0.97
CA ILE A 153 3.99 -3.45 0.45
C ILE A 153 3.84 -2.17 1.30
N GLU A 154 3.99 -2.26 2.62
CA GLU A 154 3.97 -1.12 3.54
C GLU A 154 5.19 -0.22 3.32
N LYS A 155 6.38 -0.81 3.13
CA LYS A 155 7.57 -0.06 2.70
C LYS A 155 7.32 0.63 1.36
N PHE A 156 6.77 -0.07 0.37
CA PHE A 156 6.45 0.53 -0.93
C PHE A 156 5.39 1.63 -0.84
N ARG A 157 4.38 1.49 0.02
CA ARG A 157 3.39 2.53 0.32
C ARG A 157 4.06 3.78 0.88
N LYS A 158 4.96 3.61 1.85
CA LYS A 158 5.74 4.71 2.43
C LYS A 158 6.57 5.43 1.35
N LEU A 159 7.15 4.70 0.39
CA LEU A 159 7.82 5.32 -0.76
C LEU A 159 6.86 6.16 -1.60
N LEU A 160 5.66 5.64 -1.91
CA LEU A 160 4.66 6.38 -2.69
C LEU A 160 4.21 7.66 -1.97
N GLU A 161 3.97 7.59 -0.65
CA GLU A 161 3.63 8.75 0.17
C GLU A 161 4.74 9.80 0.13
N ILE A 162 5.99 9.37 0.32
CA ILE A 162 7.15 10.28 0.21
C ILE A 162 7.17 10.89 -1.18
N HIS A 163 7.09 10.11 -2.24
CA HIS A 163 7.08 10.60 -3.63
C HIS A 163 6.02 11.68 -3.88
N GLN A 164 4.79 11.46 -3.39
CA GLN A 164 3.69 12.43 -3.50
C GLN A 164 3.95 13.72 -2.71
N SER A 165 4.67 13.63 -1.60
CA SER A 165 5.07 14.80 -0.78
C SER A 165 6.26 15.56 -1.38
N LEU A 166 7.06 14.96 -2.27
CA LEU A 166 8.20 15.61 -2.89
C LEU A 166 7.78 16.60 -4.00
N ARG A 167 8.59 17.64 -4.18
CA ARG A 167 8.51 18.61 -5.28
C ARG A 167 9.88 18.78 -5.93
N GLY A 168 9.91 18.82 -7.26
CA GLY A 168 11.15 19.00 -8.03
C GLY A 168 11.99 17.73 -8.18
N ILE A 169 11.39 16.54 -8.04
CA ILE A 169 12.03 15.28 -8.38
C ILE A 169 11.80 14.98 -9.87
N ASN A 170 12.86 14.58 -10.58
CA ASN A 170 12.83 14.41 -12.04
C ASN A 170 13.22 12.99 -12.48
N ILE A 171 13.07 12.00 -11.60
CA ILE A 171 13.57 10.63 -11.76
C ILE A 171 12.48 9.62 -11.39
N ASP A 172 12.59 8.38 -11.90
CA ASP A 172 11.89 7.19 -11.39
C ASP A 172 12.28 6.90 -9.94
N PHE A 173 11.71 7.68 -9.04
CA PHE A 173 11.90 7.54 -7.59
C PHE A 173 11.27 6.23 -7.06
N ILE A 174 10.25 5.71 -7.75
CA ILE A 174 9.56 4.49 -7.35
C ILE A 174 10.31 3.28 -7.93
N SER A 175 11.06 2.60 -7.05
CA SER A 175 11.74 1.35 -7.35
C SER A 175 11.23 0.23 -6.42
N PRO A 176 11.04 -1.00 -6.93
CA PRO A 176 10.62 -2.16 -6.14
C PRO A 176 11.67 -2.59 -5.09
N THR A 177 12.95 -2.26 -5.29
CA THR A 177 14.04 -2.61 -4.36
C THR A 177 14.40 -1.48 -3.41
N ARG A 178 13.86 -0.28 -3.63
CA ARG A 178 14.16 0.89 -2.79
C ARG A 178 13.42 0.76 -1.47
N GLU A 179 14.12 0.97 -0.37
CA GLU A 179 13.53 0.93 0.98
C GLU A 179 13.95 2.16 1.76
N LEU A 180 13.00 2.81 2.44
CA LEU A 180 13.33 3.88 3.39
C LEU A 180 14.01 3.27 4.61
N ILE A 181 15.24 3.69 4.88
CA ILE A 181 16.00 3.30 6.07
C ILE A 181 15.70 4.27 7.22
N ARG A 182 15.74 5.59 6.94
CA ARG A 182 15.54 6.61 7.97
C ARG A 182 15.10 7.94 7.37
N GLU A 183 14.37 8.73 8.13
CA GLU A 183 14.02 10.10 7.79
C GLU A 183 14.13 11.03 9.01
N GLY A 184 14.32 12.32 8.78
CA GLY A 184 14.28 13.30 9.88
C GLY A 184 14.90 14.65 9.57
N PRO A 185 14.68 15.63 10.47
CA PRO A 185 15.30 16.96 10.37
C PRO A 185 16.80 16.87 10.70
N ILE A 186 17.59 17.67 9.99
CA ILE A 186 19.03 17.82 10.21
C ILE A 186 19.47 19.27 10.01
N ILE A 187 20.61 19.62 10.60
CA ILE A 187 21.30 20.88 10.32
C ILE A 187 22.45 20.58 9.37
N LYS A 188 22.34 21.05 8.13
CA LYS A 188 23.43 21.00 7.15
C LYS A 188 24.33 22.21 7.34
N ILE A 189 25.63 22.00 7.50
CA ILE A 189 26.63 23.08 7.46
C ILE A 189 27.08 23.25 6.01
N ALA A 190 26.92 24.44 5.44
CA ALA A 190 27.35 24.71 4.08
C ALA A 190 28.88 24.72 3.97
N ALA A 191 29.45 23.87 3.11
CA ALA A 191 30.91 23.69 3.00
C ALA A 191 31.70 24.97 2.71
N ARG A 192 31.10 25.95 2.02
CA ARG A 192 31.76 27.22 1.65
C ARG A 192 31.55 28.35 2.65
N SER A 193 30.34 28.49 3.20
CA SER A 193 29.98 29.63 4.06
C SER A 193 29.96 29.31 5.55
N GLY A 194 30.00 28.02 5.93
CA GLY A 194 29.80 27.59 7.33
C GLY A 194 28.37 27.79 7.84
N GLU A 195 27.46 28.26 6.98
CA GLU A 195 26.07 28.55 7.35
C GLU A 195 25.34 27.26 7.78
N LYS A 196 24.62 27.35 8.91
CA LYS A 196 23.77 26.28 9.42
C LYS A 196 22.40 26.37 8.76
N LEU A 197 22.05 25.35 7.98
CA LEU A 197 20.84 25.28 7.18
C LEU A 197 19.94 24.15 7.68
N SER A 198 18.71 24.47 8.10
CA SER A 198 17.73 23.44 8.44
C SER A 198 17.25 22.69 7.19
N ARG A 199 17.29 21.36 7.24
CA ARG A 199 16.95 20.45 6.12
C ARG A 199 16.20 19.24 6.65
N TYR A 200 15.52 18.54 5.76
CA TYR A 200 14.94 17.24 6.04
C TYR A 200 15.59 16.19 5.14
N LEU A 201 16.01 15.08 5.73
CA LEU A 201 16.65 13.98 5.04
C LEU A 201 15.69 12.81 4.88
N PHE A 202 15.69 12.20 3.70
CA PHE A 202 15.20 10.84 3.49
C PHE A 202 16.37 9.98 3.03
N LEU A 203 16.72 8.99 3.84
CA LEU A 203 17.75 7.99 3.56
C LEU A 203 17.07 6.70 3.13
N PHE A 204 17.32 6.31 1.88
CA PHE A 204 16.97 5.01 1.33
C PHE A 204 18.18 4.08 1.34
N ASN A 205 18.03 2.84 0.87
CA ASN A 205 19.13 1.89 0.73
C ASN A 205 20.06 2.17 -0.47
N ASP A 206 19.59 2.91 -1.47
CA ASP A 206 20.33 3.24 -2.70
C ASP A 206 20.41 4.76 -2.96
N LEU A 207 19.76 5.57 -2.13
CA LEU A 207 19.53 6.99 -2.41
C LEU A 207 19.47 7.84 -1.14
N LEU A 208 20.10 9.01 -1.17
CA LEU A 208 19.93 10.04 -0.15
C LEU A 208 19.29 11.30 -0.76
N LEU A 209 18.16 11.72 -0.20
CA LEU A 209 17.48 12.96 -0.58
C LEU A 209 17.61 14.02 0.51
N ILE A 210 18.20 15.16 0.13
CA ILE A 210 18.24 16.36 0.97
C ILE A 210 17.14 17.31 0.50
N CYS A 211 16.17 17.57 1.39
CA CYS A 211 15.04 18.44 1.14
C CYS A 211 15.10 19.72 1.98
N SER A 212 14.39 20.76 1.55
CA SER A 212 13.99 21.82 2.48
C SER A 212 13.10 21.25 3.58
N GLU A 213 12.93 22.01 4.66
CA GLU A 213 11.85 21.73 5.61
C GLU A 213 10.49 21.68 4.88
N PRO A 214 9.55 20.86 5.38
CA PRO A 214 8.24 20.72 4.77
C PRO A 214 7.47 22.03 4.87
N MET A 215 6.89 22.47 3.76
CA MET A 215 5.96 23.60 3.71
C MET A 215 4.60 23.07 3.28
N LEU A 216 3.59 23.19 4.14
CA LEU A 216 2.24 22.61 3.94
C LEU A 216 2.29 21.11 3.59
N GLY A 217 3.17 20.35 4.25
CA GLY A 217 3.34 18.91 4.03
C GLY A 217 4.11 18.52 2.77
N ALA A 218 4.62 19.49 1.99
CA ALA A 218 5.41 19.23 0.80
C ALA A 218 6.90 19.55 1.01
N TYR A 219 7.78 18.69 0.50
CA TYR A 219 9.23 18.80 0.60
C TYR A 219 9.84 19.20 -0.76
N LYS A 220 10.64 20.26 -0.80
CA LYS A 220 11.37 20.63 -2.03
C LYS A 220 12.74 19.95 -2.04
N VAL A 221 12.99 19.11 -3.04
CA VAL A 221 14.29 18.44 -3.20
C VAL A 221 15.37 19.50 -3.51
N LYS A 222 16.45 19.50 -2.73
CA LYS A 222 17.59 20.42 -2.86
C LYS A 222 18.83 19.72 -3.41
N ALA A 223 19.02 18.45 -3.06
CA ALA A 223 20.07 17.62 -3.59
C ALA A 223 19.67 16.15 -3.52
N GLN A 224 20.27 15.38 -4.41
CA GLN A 224 20.15 13.94 -4.50
C GLN A 224 21.55 13.35 -4.59
N MET A 225 21.81 12.29 -3.83
CA MET A 225 23.11 11.63 -3.80
C MET A 225 22.90 10.12 -3.85
N ASP A 226 23.70 9.45 -4.67
CA ASP A 226 23.86 8.00 -4.61
C ASP A 226 24.62 7.64 -3.33
N ILE A 227 24.25 6.53 -2.70
CA ILE A 227 24.88 6.07 -1.46
C ILE A 227 26.15 5.27 -1.72
N GLU A 228 26.30 4.61 -2.87
CA GLU A 228 27.44 3.72 -3.15
C GLU A 228 28.79 4.42 -3.01
N SER A 229 28.85 5.73 -3.25
CA SER A 229 30.07 6.54 -3.16
C SER A 229 30.19 7.38 -1.87
N MET A 230 29.34 7.16 -0.86
CA MET A 230 29.35 7.96 0.37
C MET A 230 30.08 7.25 1.51
N GLU A 231 31.00 7.96 2.16
CA GLU A 231 31.64 7.53 3.40
C GLU A 231 31.06 8.31 4.59
N VAL A 232 30.82 7.59 5.70
CA VAL A 232 30.34 8.19 6.95
C VAL A 232 31.50 8.32 7.91
N ILE A 233 31.88 9.56 8.21
CA ILE A 233 32.91 9.88 9.20
C ILE A 233 32.21 10.35 10.48
N THR A 234 32.38 9.61 11.56
CA THR A 234 31.91 10.04 12.88
C THR A 234 32.95 10.96 13.50
N ILE A 235 32.59 12.23 13.67
CA ILE A 235 33.42 13.19 14.40
C ILE A 235 32.95 13.16 15.85
N PHE A 236 33.78 12.60 16.73
CA PHE A 236 33.57 12.72 18.17
C PHE A 236 34.09 14.10 18.59
N ASN A 237 33.18 14.95 19.09
CA ASN A 237 33.55 16.17 19.77
C ASN A 237 33.96 15.88 21.21
#